data_AF-A0A1Q9SXL9-F1
#
_entry.id   AF-A0A1Q9SXL9-F1
#
_cell.length_a   1.000
_cell.length_b   1.000
_cell.length_c   1.000
_cell.angle_alpha   90.00
_cell.angle_beta   90.00
_cell.angle_gamma   90.00
#
_symmetry.space_group_name_H-M   'P 1'
#
loop_
_entity.id
_entity.type
_entity.pdbx_description
1 polymer ?
#
loop_
_entity_poly.entity_id
_entity_poly.type
_entity_poly.pdbx_seq_one_letter_code
_entity_poly.pdbx_strand_id
1 'polypeptide(L)'
;MSEPTDLPFQDDERRPESLYEGERPVENRADRGGADPAPRQDDPQATNGGSTPGTTRLGQLSEPEETETDVLAARVTGPEDHGGMTRLWRATMDLPHWWFVAVGDAGSESPAAAQIDGQMMLLTFTSAERARHFAVQNEMVAPEEDLRAIALPPQELVDTARAYQDAGIAGLMFDPHLSGYFMPTDQLGIVWDAVHEAGPQTD
;
A
#
# COMPACT_ATOMS: atom_id res chain seq x y z
N MET A 1 42.59 -29.62 -31.14
CA MET A 1 41.67 -29.03 -32.14
C MET A 1 40.28 -29.43 -31.70
N SER A 2 39.45 -28.44 -31.36
CA SER A 2 38.23 -28.57 -30.58
C SER A 2 37.15 -29.39 -31.26
N GLU A 3 36.51 -30.29 -30.50
CA GLU A 3 35.24 -30.90 -30.84
C GLU A 3 34.11 -29.87 -30.62
N PRO A 4 33.15 -29.71 -31.55
CA PRO A 4 31.96 -28.91 -31.34
C PRO A 4 30.94 -29.70 -30.51
N THR A 5 30.63 -29.18 -29.32
CA THR A 5 29.57 -29.66 -28.43
C THR A 5 28.20 -29.49 -29.08
N ASP A 6 27.54 -30.63 -29.25
CA ASP A 6 26.15 -30.85 -29.62
C ASP A 6 25.20 -30.18 -28.59
N LEU A 7 24.26 -29.37 -29.07
CA LEU A 7 23.17 -28.79 -28.28
C LEU A 7 21.89 -29.61 -28.50
N PRO A 8 21.44 -30.40 -27.52
CA PRO A 8 20.07 -30.88 -27.51
C PRO A 8 19.17 -29.94 -26.71
N PHE A 9 18.09 -29.49 -27.37
CA PHE A 9 16.91 -28.93 -26.76
C PHE A 9 16.39 -29.83 -25.64
N GLN A 10 16.23 -29.28 -24.44
CA GLN A 10 15.33 -29.82 -23.43
C GLN A 10 14.45 -28.67 -22.93
N ASP A 11 13.25 -28.60 -23.50
CA ASP A 11 12.05 -28.21 -22.76
C ASP A 11 11.90 -29.18 -21.59
N ASP A 12 11.93 -28.66 -20.35
CA ASP A 12 11.16 -29.26 -19.27
C ASP A 12 10.77 -28.18 -18.24
N GLU A 13 9.45 -28.01 -18.17
CA GLU A 13 8.64 -27.22 -17.28
C GLU A 13 9.15 -27.16 -15.82
N ARG A 14 9.83 -26.07 -15.44
CA ARG A 14 9.76 -25.62 -14.04
C ARG A 14 8.47 -24.86 -13.81
N ARG A 15 7.41 -25.61 -13.54
CA ARG A 15 6.20 -25.09 -12.88
C ARG A 15 6.60 -24.60 -11.48
N PRO A 16 6.41 -23.31 -11.14
CA PRO A 16 6.48 -22.91 -9.74
C PRO A 16 5.28 -23.54 -9.01
N GLU A 17 5.57 -24.17 -7.88
CA GLU A 17 4.58 -24.74 -6.97
C GLU A 17 3.51 -23.70 -6.62
N SER A 18 2.27 -24.03 -6.95
CA SER A 18 1.09 -23.26 -6.61
C SER A 18 0.85 -23.37 -5.10
N LEU A 19 1.45 -22.46 -4.34
CA LEU A 19 1.31 -22.38 -2.89
C LEU A 19 -0.03 -21.73 -2.51
N TYR A 20 -1.15 -22.34 -2.90
CA TYR A 20 -2.49 -22.06 -2.37
C TYR A 20 -3.41 -23.22 -2.76
N GLU A 21 -3.38 -24.29 -1.97
CA GLU A 21 -4.36 -25.38 -2.06
C GLU A 21 -5.11 -25.46 -0.73
N GLY A 22 -6.42 -25.27 -0.82
CA GLY A 22 -7.28 -24.98 0.32
C GLY A 22 -7.56 -26.17 1.22
N GLU A 23 -7.61 -25.90 2.52
CA GLU A 23 -8.28 -26.80 3.46
C GLU A 23 -9.78 -26.51 3.43
N ARG A 24 -10.51 -27.38 2.72
CA ARG A 24 -11.91 -27.66 3.04
C ARG A 24 -11.93 -28.73 4.14
N PRO A 25 -12.62 -28.53 5.28
CA PRO A 25 -12.75 -29.59 6.26
C PRO A 25 -13.56 -30.75 5.69
N VAL A 26 -12.95 -31.93 5.70
CA VAL A 26 -13.58 -33.21 5.37
C VAL A 26 -14.63 -33.59 6.41
N GLU A 27 -15.85 -33.81 5.95
CA GLU A 27 -16.89 -34.51 6.71
C GLU A 27 -16.41 -35.93 7.06
N ASN A 28 -16.40 -36.28 8.34
CA ASN A 28 -16.24 -37.66 8.75
C ASN A 28 -17.46 -38.09 9.56
N ARG A 29 -18.40 -38.73 8.87
CA ARG A 29 -19.54 -39.44 9.44
C ARG A 29 -19.11 -40.89 9.72
N ALA A 30 -19.05 -41.26 10.99
CA ALA A 30 -19.15 -42.65 11.41
C ALA A 30 -20.11 -42.77 12.61
N ASP A 31 -21.03 -43.70 12.44
CA ASP A 31 -22.29 -43.94 13.14
C ASP A 31 -22.13 -44.88 14.36
N ARG A 32 -23.16 -44.88 15.23
CA ARG A 32 -23.60 -45.90 16.23
C ARG A 32 -23.29 -45.52 17.69
N GLY A 33 -24.22 -45.35 18.63
CA GLY A 33 -25.67 -45.47 18.70
C GLY A 33 -26.09 -45.76 20.17
N GLY A 34 -27.13 -45.10 20.70
CA GLY A 34 -27.86 -45.58 21.89
C GLY A 34 -28.33 -44.56 22.96
N ALA A 35 -29.62 -44.20 22.88
CA ALA A 35 -30.60 -43.88 23.95
C ALA A 35 -30.65 -42.50 24.69
N ASP A 36 -31.81 -41.83 24.50
CA ASP A 36 -32.48 -40.68 25.19
C ASP A 36 -32.81 -40.93 26.69
N PRO A 37 -33.33 -39.98 27.52
CA PRO A 37 -33.88 -38.63 27.22
C PRO A 37 -33.49 -37.45 28.16
N ALA A 38 -33.94 -36.26 27.74
CA ALA A 38 -33.77 -34.85 28.21
C ALA A 38 -34.32 -34.50 29.64
N PRO A 39 -34.53 -33.20 30.07
CA PRO A 39 -34.11 -31.86 29.57
C PRO A 39 -33.63 -30.86 30.67
N ARG A 40 -33.22 -29.62 30.30
CA ARG A 40 -33.41 -28.29 30.98
C ARG A 40 -32.55 -27.22 30.25
N GLN A 41 -33.12 -26.38 29.38
CA GLN A 41 -33.62 -25.01 29.64
C GLN A 41 -32.57 -24.01 30.15
N ASP A 42 -32.10 -23.11 29.27
CA ASP A 42 -32.24 -21.64 29.39
C ASP A 42 -31.77 -20.92 28.10
N ASP A 43 -32.60 -19.99 27.63
CA ASP A 43 -32.51 -19.05 26.50
C ASP A 43 -31.41 -17.95 26.67
N PRO A 44 -31.19 -16.97 25.75
CA PRO A 44 -31.46 -16.91 24.31
C PRO A 44 -30.25 -16.42 23.46
N GLN A 45 -30.46 -16.57 22.16
CA GLN A 45 -29.77 -16.03 20.99
C GLN A 45 -29.29 -14.56 21.07
N ALA A 46 -27.98 -14.35 20.87
CA ALA A 46 -27.40 -13.12 20.36
C ALA A 46 -26.41 -13.45 19.24
N THR A 47 -26.95 -13.79 18.07
CA THR A 47 -26.20 -13.83 16.82
C THR A 47 -26.02 -12.40 16.32
N ASN A 48 -24.93 -11.77 16.71
CA ASN A 48 -24.34 -10.63 16.00
C ASN A 48 -22.82 -10.78 16.11
N GLY A 49 -22.29 -11.73 15.33
CA GLY A 49 -20.88 -11.72 14.95
C GLY A 49 -20.67 -10.56 13.98
N GLY A 50 -20.57 -9.35 14.53
CA GLY A 50 -20.02 -8.22 13.79
C GLY A 50 -18.58 -8.58 13.47
N SER A 51 -18.26 -8.62 12.17
CA SER A 51 -16.91 -8.74 11.66
C SER A 51 -16.02 -7.71 12.37
N THR A 52 -15.17 -8.16 13.29
CA THR A 52 -14.03 -7.35 13.73
C THR A 52 -13.10 -7.21 12.52
N PRO A 53 -12.74 -5.98 12.10
CA PRO A 53 -11.65 -5.79 11.15
C PRO A 53 -10.42 -6.52 11.70
N GLY A 54 -9.80 -7.32 10.84
CA GLY A 54 -8.80 -8.29 11.25
C GLY A 54 -7.60 -7.61 11.90
N THR A 55 -7.42 -7.80 13.20
CA THR A 55 -6.08 -7.68 13.79
C THR A 55 -5.24 -8.80 13.19
N THR A 56 -4.45 -8.48 12.16
CA THR A 56 -3.44 -9.40 11.64
C THR A 56 -2.47 -9.77 12.76
N ARG A 57 -1.85 -10.95 12.66
CA ARG A 57 -1.02 -11.57 13.71
C ARG A 57 0.25 -10.76 14.07
N LEU A 58 0.52 -9.65 13.38
CA LEU A 58 1.45 -8.56 13.75
C LEU A 58 0.67 -7.41 14.42
N GLY A 59 -0.16 -7.76 15.41
CA GLY A 59 -1.12 -6.85 16.02
C GLY A 59 -0.45 -5.82 16.92
N GLN A 60 -0.60 -4.54 16.57
CA GLN A 60 -0.56 -3.46 17.57
C GLN A 60 -1.15 -2.15 17.06
N LEU A 61 -1.36 -1.98 15.75
CA LEU A 61 -2.03 -0.81 15.18
C LEU A 61 -3.27 -1.24 14.41
N SER A 62 -4.38 -0.54 14.66
CA SER A 62 -5.55 -0.62 13.80
C SER A 62 -5.16 -0.21 12.39
N GLU A 63 -5.79 -0.84 11.38
CA GLU A 63 -5.64 -0.37 10.00
C GLU A 63 -6.08 1.10 9.91
N PRO A 64 -5.31 1.97 9.23
CA PRO A 64 -5.66 3.37 9.06
C PRO A 64 -7.01 3.51 8.38
N GLU A 65 -7.78 4.53 8.75
CA GLU A 65 -9.06 4.80 8.11
C GLU A 65 -8.89 5.06 6.60
N GLU A 66 -9.87 4.61 5.81
CA GLU A 66 -9.96 4.93 4.39
C GLU A 66 -10.12 6.45 4.19
N THR A 67 -9.35 6.99 3.25
CA THR A 67 -9.32 8.42 2.94
C THR A 67 -9.94 8.71 1.58
N GLU A 68 -10.23 9.99 1.29
CA GLU A 68 -10.75 10.40 -0.02
C GLU A 68 -9.82 9.99 -1.17
N THR A 69 -8.50 10.06 -0.98
CA THR A 69 -7.52 9.66 -2.00
C THR A 69 -7.57 8.16 -2.28
N ASP A 70 -7.88 7.31 -1.30
CA ASP A 70 -8.06 5.86 -1.55
C ASP A 70 -9.32 5.60 -2.37
N VAL A 71 -10.43 6.25 -2.00
CA VAL A 71 -11.70 6.12 -2.74
C VAL A 71 -11.53 6.60 -4.18
N LEU A 72 -10.77 7.67 -4.40
CA LEU A 72 -10.48 8.19 -5.73
C LEU A 72 -9.54 7.26 -6.50
N ALA A 73 -8.47 6.78 -5.87
CA ALA A 73 -7.52 5.84 -6.49
C ALA A 73 -8.20 4.54 -6.93
N ALA A 74 -9.07 3.97 -6.09
CA ALA A 74 -9.84 2.76 -6.41
C ALA A 74 -10.87 2.95 -7.54
N ARG A 75 -11.27 4.19 -7.83
CA ARG A 75 -12.23 4.53 -8.90
C ARG A 75 -11.58 4.79 -10.24
N VAL A 76 -10.26 5.05 -10.29
CA VAL A 76 -9.54 5.25 -11.55
C VAL A 76 -9.52 3.93 -12.31
N THR A 77 -10.19 3.89 -13.46
CA THR A 77 -10.34 2.65 -14.24
C THR A 77 -9.14 2.33 -15.13
N GLY A 78 -8.20 3.25 -15.26
CA GLY A 78 -7.04 3.14 -16.13
C GLY A 78 -6.42 4.50 -16.46
N PRO A 79 -5.31 4.53 -17.20
CA PRO A 79 -4.66 5.77 -17.62
C PRO A 79 -5.54 6.66 -18.52
N GLU A 80 -6.56 6.09 -19.15
CA GLU A 80 -7.53 6.82 -19.96
C GLU A 80 -8.61 7.56 -19.15
N ASP A 81 -8.76 7.27 -17.85
CA ASP A 81 -9.67 7.99 -16.97
C ASP A 81 -9.06 9.31 -16.49
N HIS A 82 -8.90 10.23 -17.44
CA HIS A 82 -8.37 11.56 -17.19
C HIS A 82 -9.18 12.30 -16.12
N GLY A 83 -10.50 12.11 -16.07
CA GLY A 83 -11.36 12.75 -15.09
C GLY A 83 -11.15 12.23 -13.67
N GLY A 84 -11.03 10.91 -13.50
CA GLY A 84 -10.67 10.28 -12.23
C GLY A 84 -9.28 10.67 -11.77
N MET A 85 -8.31 10.64 -12.69
CA MET A 85 -6.92 11.02 -12.45
C MET A 85 -6.80 12.48 -11.97
N THR A 86 -7.48 13.41 -12.64
CA THR A 86 -7.50 14.82 -12.22
C THR A 86 -8.11 15.00 -10.83
N ARG A 87 -9.18 14.27 -10.49
CA ARG A 87 -9.78 14.34 -9.14
C ARG A 87 -8.82 13.79 -8.08
N LEU A 88 -8.21 12.64 -8.35
CA LEU A 88 -7.21 12.03 -7.46
C LEU A 88 -6.05 12.99 -7.21
N TRP A 89 -5.47 13.56 -8.27
CA TRP A 89 -4.33 14.45 -8.11
C TRP A 89 -4.67 15.77 -7.47
N ARG A 90 -5.86 16.34 -7.74
CA ARG A 90 -6.33 17.51 -6.99
C ARG A 90 -6.43 17.21 -5.49
N ALA A 91 -7.10 16.12 -5.12
CA ALA A 91 -7.22 15.73 -3.71
C ALA A 91 -5.84 15.45 -3.06
N THR A 92 -4.91 14.86 -3.80
CA THR A 92 -3.55 14.56 -3.30
C THR A 92 -2.70 15.83 -3.13
N MET A 93 -2.79 16.77 -4.08
CA MET A 93 -2.02 18.03 -4.06
C MET A 93 -2.59 19.05 -3.07
N ASP A 94 -3.89 18.97 -2.76
CA ASP A 94 -4.56 19.80 -1.76
C ASP A 94 -4.30 19.33 -0.31
N LEU A 95 -3.59 18.21 -0.12
CA LEU A 95 -3.21 17.76 1.21
C LEU A 95 -2.28 18.80 1.87
N PRO A 96 -2.46 19.09 3.17
CA PRO A 96 -1.64 20.11 3.84
C PRO A 96 -0.16 19.69 3.92
N HIS A 97 0.09 18.38 4.06
CA HIS A 97 1.42 17.80 4.12
C HIS A 97 1.42 16.40 3.51
N TRP A 98 2.49 16.07 2.82
CA TRP A 98 2.89 14.70 2.54
C TRP A 98 3.91 14.25 3.59
N TRP A 99 3.77 13.00 4.02
CA TRP A 99 4.55 12.43 5.11
C TRP A 99 5.55 11.42 4.57
N PHE A 100 6.75 11.41 5.14
CA PHE A 100 7.83 10.52 4.78
C PHE A 100 8.43 9.92 6.05
N VAL A 101 8.75 8.63 6.01
CA VAL A 101 9.52 8.00 7.09
C VAL A 101 10.95 8.50 7.01
N ALA A 102 11.48 9.04 8.11
CA ALA A 102 12.84 9.55 8.19
C ALA A 102 13.82 8.41 8.47
N VAL A 103 14.82 8.23 7.61
CA VAL A 103 15.88 7.23 7.77
C VAL A 103 17.24 7.91 7.95
N GLY A 104 18.12 7.29 8.73
CA GLY A 104 19.45 7.82 9.05
C GLY A 104 19.60 8.39 10.46
N ASP A 105 20.76 8.99 10.69
CA ASP A 105 21.13 9.60 11.97
C ASP A 105 20.42 10.93 12.19
N ALA A 106 20.20 11.28 13.46
CA ALA A 106 19.58 12.54 13.85
C ALA A 106 20.38 13.75 13.31
N GLY A 107 19.71 14.62 12.55
CA GLY A 107 20.32 15.79 11.90
C GLY A 107 20.90 15.53 10.52
N SER A 108 20.81 14.30 10.00
CA SER A 108 21.11 13.95 8.61
C SER A 108 20.07 12.99 8.05
N GLU A 109 18.85 13.03 8.60
CA GLU A 109 17.77 12.19 8.13
C GLU A 109 17.39 12.51 6.69
N SER A 110 17.06 11.46 5.94
CA SER A 110 16.51 11.57 4.59
C SER A 110 15.18 10.81 4.51
N PRO A 111 14.27 11.21 3.61
CA PRO A 111 13.07 10.42 3.32
C PRO A 111 13.42 8.99 2.91
N ALA A 112 12.66 8.02 3.43
CA ALA A 112 12.79 6.63 3.03
C ALA A 112 12.47 6.44 1.54
N ALA A 113 13.33 5.70 0.85
CA ALA A 113 13.15 5.31 -0.54
C ALA A 113 13.31 3.79 -0.67
N ALA A 114 12.57 3.19 -1.60
CA ALA A 114 12.66 1.77 -1.93
C ALA A 114 12.84 1.58 -3.43
N GLN A 115 13.48 0.47 -3.81
CA GLN A 115 13.53 0.06 -5.21
C GLN A 115 12.26 -0.72 -5.55
N ILE A 116 11.47 -0.21 -6.47
CA ILE A 116 10.23 -0.83 -6.97
C ILE A 116 10.39 -0.93 -8.49
N ASP A 117 10.28 -2.15 -9.04
CA ASP A 117 10.46 -2.43 -10.47
C ASP A 117 11.78 -1.86 -11.06
N GLY A 118 12.85 -1.86 -10.26
CA GLY A 118 14.16 -1.35 -10.66
C GLY A 118 14.30 0.18 -10.60
N GLN A 119 13.27 0.90 -10.18
CA GLN A 119 13.28 2.35 -10.02
C GLN A 119 13.29 2.72 -8.54
N MET A 120 14.08 3.74 -8.17
CA MET A 120 14.07 4.26 -6.81
C MET A 120 12.86 5.17 -6.63
N MET A 121 12.01 4.83 -5.66
CA MET A 121 10.77 5.54 -5.36
C MET A 121 10.79 6.04 -3.92
N LEU A 122 10.39 7.29 -3.70
CA LEU A 122 10.12 7.79 -2.36
C LEU A 122 8.86 7.15 -1.81
N LEU A 123 8.91 6.73 -0.55
CA LEU A 123 7.75 6.25 0.17
C LEU A 123 7.02 7.45 0.75
N THR A 124 5.88 7.78 0.14
CA THR A 124 5.09 8.96 0.47
C THR A 124 3.77 8.54 1.09
N PHE A 125 3.34 9.25 2.12
CA PHE A 125 2.12 8.92 2.83
C PHE A 125 1.21 10.13 2.92
N THR A 126 -0.10 9.89 2.79
CA THR A 126 -1.12 10.94 2.86
C THR A 126 -1.37 11.40 4.30
N SER A 127 -0.97 10.60 5.29
CA SER A 127 -1.03 10.95 6.71
C SER A 127 0.13 10.37 7.53
N ALA A 128 0.42 11.00 8.67
CA ALA A 128 1.42 10.51 9.63
C ALA A 128 1.07 9.11 10.18
N GLU A 129 -0.23 8.86 10.40
CA GLU A 129 -0.73 7.57 10.89
C GLU A 129 -0.42 6.45 9.90
N ARG A 130 -0.62 6.70 8.59
CA ARG A 130 -0.30 5.74 7.52
C ARG A 130 1.20 5.49 7.40
N ALA A 131 2.02 6.54 7.53
CA ALA A 131 3.47 6.40 7.57
C ALA A 131 3.91 5.51 8.74
N ARG A 132 3.31 5.71 9.93
CA ARG A 132 3.62 4.93 11.13
C ARG A 132 3.15 3.49 11.00
N HIS A 133 1.94 3.29 10.51
CA HIS A 133 1.39 1.96 10.25
C HIS A 133 2.29 1.16 9.30
N PHE A 134 2.74 1.78 8.20
CA PHE A 134 3.71 1.18 7.29
C PHE A 134 5.04 0.85 7.97
N ALA A 135 5.61 1.82 8.70
CA ALA A 135 6.91 1.66 9.34
C ALA A 135 6.93 0.52 10.37
N VAL A 136 5.86 0.38 11.17
CA VAL A 136 5.72 -0.72 12.13
C VAL A 136 5.56 -2.07 11.42
N GLN A 137 4.71 -2.13 10.38
CA GLN A 137 4.51 -3.37 9.62
C GLN A 137 5.78 -3.87 8.92
N ASN A 138 6.64 -2.95 8.49
CA ASN A 138 7.90 -3.27 7.80
C ASN A 138 9.09 -3.33 8.78
N GLU A 139 8.84 -3.38 10.09
CA GLU A 139 9.88 -3.48 11.13
C GLU A 139 10.92 -2.35 11.09
N MET A 140 10.55 -1.20 10.52
CA MET A 140 11.39 0.01 10.46
C MET A 140 11.42 0.75 11.80
N VAL A 141 10.35 0.62 12.58
CA VAL A 141 10.18 1.20 13.92
C VAL A 141 9.46 0.19 14.80
N ALA A 142 9.83 0.12 16.09
CA ALA A 142 9.12 -0.74 17.01
C ALA A 142 7.69 -0.21 17.28
N PRO A 143 6.71 -1.09 17.59
CA PRO A 143 5.33 -0.68 17.86
C PRO A 143 5.17 0.33 19.01
N GLU A 144 6.09 0.32 19.97
CA GLU A 144 6.13 1.22 21.12
C GLU A 144 6.94 2.51 20.88
N GLU A 145 7.67 2.59 19.77
CA GLU A 145 8.49 3.73 19.40
C GLU A 145 7.71 4.76 18.57
N ASP A 146 8.10 6.03 18.73
CA ASP A 146 7.56 7.12 17.93
C ASP A 146 8.22 7.14 16.55
N LEU A 147 7.41 7.31 15.51
CA LEU A 147 7.92 7.46 14.15
C LEU A 147 8.62 8.82 14.01
N ARG A 148 9.89 8.79 13.61
CA ARG A 148 10.53 9.97 13.02
C ARG A 148 9.99 10.16 11.61
N ALA A 149 9.14 11.16 11.44
CA ALA A 149 8.54 11.49 10.15
C ALA A 149 8.95 12.90 9.71
N ILE A 150 9.16 13.05 8.41
CA ILE A 150 9.33 14.34 7.74
C ILE A 150 7.97 14.70 7.12
N ALA A 151 7.46 15.88 7.42
CA ALA A 151 6.23 16.40 6.84
C ALA A 151 6.56 17.59 5.94
N LEU A 152 6.25 17.47 4.65
CA LEU A 152 6.54 18.52 3.67
C LEU A 152 5.24 18.94 2.97
N PRO A 153 4.97 20.24 2.81
CA PRO A 153 3.90 20.70 1.93
C PRO A 153 4.14 20.18 0.50
N PRO A 154 3.09 19.81 -0.25
CA PRO A 154 3.24 19.34 -1.63
C PRO A 154 4.03 20.30 -2.52
N GLN A 155 3.79 21.61 -2.36
CA GLN A 155 4.50 22.64 -3.13
C GLN A 155 6.02 22.59 -2.92
N GLU A 156 6.49 22.37 -1.69
CA GLU A 156 7.93 22.31 -1.39
C GLU A 156 8.60 21.14 -2.13
N LEU A 157 7.88 20.04 -2.29
CA LEU A 157 8.36 18.88 -3.01
C LEU A 157 8.34 19.07 -4.53
N VAL A 158 7.36 19.81 -5.04
CA VAL A 158 7.32 20.25 -6.44
C VAL A 158 8.52 21.16 -6.73
N ASP A 159 8.80 22.13 -5.86
CA ASP A 159 9.92 23.07 -5.99
C ASP A 159 11.29 22.36 -5.94
N THR A 160 11.38 21.26 -5.19
CA THR A 160 12.60 20.47 -5.02
C THR A 160 12.66 19.20 -5.89
N ALA A 161 11.68 18.97 -6.77
CA ALA A 161 11.57 17.75 -7.57
C ALA A 161 12.84 17.42 -8.36
N ARG A 162 13.54 18.45 -8.87
CA ARG A 162 14.79 18.28 -9.61
C ARG A 162 15.91 17.68 -8.74
N ALA A 163 16.01 18.06 -7.47
CA ALA A 163 17.02 17.51 -6.57
C ALA A 163 16.82 16.00 -6.36
N TYR A 164 15.57 15.54 -6.29
CA TYR A 164 15.24 14.12 -6.22
C TYR A 164 15.57 13.38 -7.53
N GLN A 165 15.29 14.00 -8.68
CA GLN A 165 15.69 13.44 -9.98
C GLN A 165 17.22 13.29 -10.09
N ASP A 166 17.98 14.32 -9.68
CA ASP A 166 19.44 14.30 -9.67
C ASP A 166 20.00 13.24 -8.70
N ALA A 167 19.25 12.91 -7.64
CA ALA A 167 19.55 11.81 -6.71
C ALA A 167 19.11 10.42 -7.22
N GLY A 168 18.55 10.33 -8.43
CA GLY A 168 18.10 9.08 -9.05
C GLY A 168 16.73 8.59 -8.59
N ILE A 169 15.96 9.42 -7.89
CA ILE A 169 14.57 9.13 -7.52
C ILE A 169 13.67 9.35 -8.73
N ALA A 170 13.05 8.26 -9.20
CA ALA A 170 12.19 8.26 -10.37
C ALA A 170 10.75 8.72 -10.07
N GLY A 171 10.31 8.58 -8.82
CA GLY A 171 8.93 8.89 -8.47
C GLY A 171 8.61 8.79 -6.99
N LEU A 172 7.37 9.12 -6.68
CA LEU A 172 6.75 9.01 -5.36
C LEU A 172 5.72 7.88 -5.43
N MET A 173 5.71 7.03 -4.41
CA MET A 173 4.71 5.98 -4.22
C MET A 173 3.85 6.37 -3.03
N PHE A 174 2.58 6.68 -3.27
CA PHE A 174 1.65 7.10 -2.22
C PHE A 174 0.99 5.90 -1.55
N ASP A 175 1.07 5.87 -0.22
CA ASP A 175 0.50 4.84 0.64
C ASP A 175 0.72 3.42 0.07
N PRO A 176 1.99 2.97 -0.08
CA PRO A 176 2.37 1.74 -0.80
C PRO A 176 1.71 0.45 -0.27
N HIS A 177 1.22 0.46 0.96
CA HIS A 177 0.56 -0.68 1.60
C HIS A 177 -0.97 -0.60 1.58
N LEU A 178 -1.54 0.46 0.99
CA LEU A 178 -2.98 0.70 0.89
C LEU A 178 -3.38 0.94 -0.56
N SER A 179 -3.26 2.17 -1.06
CA SER A 179 -3.70 2.54 -2.41
C SER A 179 -2.62 2.43 -3.47
N GLY A 180 -1.35 2.68 -3.13
CA GLY A 180 -0.20 2.37 -4.00
C GLY A 180 -0.18 3.08 -5.35
N TYR A 181 -0.82 4.24 -5.48
CA TYR A 181 -0.72 5.05 -6.70
C TYR A 181 0.60 5.81 -6.71
N PHE A 182 1.13 6.10 -7.90
CA PHE A 182 2.47 6.67 -8.04
C PHE A 182 2.48 7.93 -8.91
N MET A 183 3.41 8.82 -8.60
CA MET A 183 3.69 10.03 -9.39
C MET A 183 5.17 10.06 -9.79
N PRO A 184 5.48 10.06 -11.10
CA PRO A 184 6.84 10.31 -11.57
C PRO A 184 7.34 11.69 -11.12
N THR A 185 8.61 11.79 -10.71
CA THR A 185 9.19 13.07 -10.24
C THR A 185 9.28 14.13 -11.32
N ASP A 186 9.33 13.73 -12.60
CA ASP A 186 9.30 14.64 -13.75
C ASP A 186 7.89 15.17 -14.08
N GLN A 187 6.84 14.52 -13.56
CA GLN A 187 5.44 14.94 -13.71
C GLN A 187 4.96 15.86 -12.57
N LEU A 188 5.68 15.95 -11.45
CA LEU A 188 5.28 16.72 -10.27
C LEU A 188 4.85 18.16 -10.60
N GLY A 189 5.72 18.92 -11.28
CA GLY A 189 5.43 20.30 -11.66
C GLY A 189 4.27 20.41 -12.65
N ILE A 190 4.21 19.52 -13.63
CA ILE A 190 3.16 19.51 -14.65
C ILE A 190 1.79 19.29 -14.00
N VAL A 191 1.69 18.32 -13.10
CA VAL A 191 0.44 18.01 -12.40
C VAL A 191 0.08 19.12 -11.43
N TRP A 192 1.06 19.67 -10.71
CA TRP A 192 0.85 20.81 -9.81
C TRP A 192 0.20 22.00 -10.52
N ASP A 193 0.79 22.41 -11.65
CA ASP A 193 0.26 23.50 -12.47
C ASP A 193 -1.12 23.15 -13.00
N ALA A 194 -1.32 21.93 -13.53
CA ALA A 194 -2.60 21.51 -14.08
C ALA A 194 -3.76 21.54 -13.06
N VAL A 195 -3.53 21.18 -11.79
CA VAL A 195 -4.60 21.16 -10.78
C VAL A 195 -4.88 22.53 -10.15
N HIS A 196 -3.87 23.41 -10.08
CA HIS A 196 -3.95 24.75 -9.48
C HIS A 196 -4.24 25.87 -10.48
N GLU A 197 -3.76 25.79 -11.72
CA GLU A 197 -4.09 26.75 -12.78
C GLU A 197 -5.49 26.50 -13.34
N ALA A 198 -6.04 25.28 -13.19
CA ALA A 198 -7.44 24.97 -13.50
C ALA A 198 -8.46 25.54 -12.47
N GLY A 199 -8.17 26.72 -11.92
CA GLY A 199 -9.12 27.58 -11.20
C GLY A 199 -10.16 28.19 -12.15
N PRO A 200 -11.35 28.58 -11.67
CA PRO A 200 -12.61 28.45 -12.40
C PRO A 200 -12.63 29.26 -13.69
N GLN A 201 -12.76 28.56 -14.82
CA GLN A 201 -13.29 29.16 -16.04
C GLN A 201 -14.75 29.51 -15.74
N THR A 202 -14.96 30.75 -15.31
CA THR A 202 -16.26 31.31 -15.03
C THR A 202 -16.94 31.53 -16.37
N ASP A 203 -17.98 30.74 -16.67
CA ASP A 203 -18.96 31.04 -17.73
C ASP A 203 -19.95 32.10 -17.23
#